data_AF-A0A2V8EDK2-F1
#
_entry.id   AF-A0A2V8EDK2-F1
#
_cell.length_a   1.000
_cell.length_b   1.000
_cell.length_c   1.000
_cell.angle_alpha   90.00
_cell.angle_beta   90.00
_cell.angle_gamma   90.00
#
_symmetry.space_group_name_H-M   'P 1'
#
loop_
_entity.id
_entity.type
_entity.pdbx_description
1 polymer ?
#
loop_
_entity_poly.entity_id
_entity_poly.type
_entity_poly.pdbx_seq_one_letter_code
_entity_poly.pdbx_strand_id
1 'polypeptide(L)'
;MALRACTISFKDARGIRHGVEVEAESLYEAVVLAVRCFRSDPWIEQVAPGTLLDVEVREPCTTHVITLQHVERWIASSTPNPLEASKKAKLKLILVQG
;
A
#
# COMPACT_ATOMS: atom_id res chain seq x y z
N MET A 1 -11.12 -13.34 8.19
CA MET A 1 -10.16 -13.50 7.06
C MET A 1 -9.12 -12.38 7.16
N ALA A 2 -8.06 -12.36 6.35
CA ALA A 2 -7.10 -11.24 6.34
C ALA A 2 -7.49 -10.20 5.29
N LEU A 3 -7.47 -8.91 5.66
CA LEU A 3 -7.63 -7.80 4.72
C LEU A 3 -6.46 -7.75 3.76
N ARG A 4 -6.74 -7.50 2.48
CA ARG A 4 -5.74 -7.30 1.44
C ARG A 4 -5.94 -5.94 0.79
N ALA A 5 -4.84 -5.25 0.51
CA ALA A 5 -4.86 -4.05 -0.30
C ALA A 5 -5.07 -4.46 -1.77
N CYS A 6 -6.11 -3.91 -2.39
CA CYS A 6 -6.49 -4.19 -3.76
C CYS A 6 -6.53 -2.88 -4.55
N THR A 7 -5.97 -2.88 -5.76
CA THR A 7 -6.19 -1.82 -6.74
C THR A 7 -7.22 -2.31 -7.74
N ILE A 8 -8.35 -1.61 -7.84
CA ILE A 8 -9.39 -1.91 -8.81
C ILE A 8 -9.36 -0.84 -9.87
N SER A 9 -9.38 -1.22 -11.14
CA SER A 9 -9.42 -0.27 -12.25
C SER A 9 -10.30 -0.73 -13.41
N PHE A 10 -10.77 0.21 -14.22
CA PHE A 10 -11.49 -0.07 -15.46
C PHE A 10 -11.18 0.99 -16.51
N LYS A 11 -11.45 0.70 -17.78
CA LYS A 11 -11.42 1.68 -18.86
C LYS A 11 -12.85 2.13 -19.19
N ASP A 12 -13.06 3.43 -19.22
CA ASP A 12 -14.34 4.00 -19.66
C ASP A 12 -14.50 3.98 -21.20
N ALA A 13 -15.64 4.48 -21.68
CA ALA A 13 -15.94 4.55 -23.12
C ALA A 13 -14.97 5.45 -23.91
N ARG A 14 -14.26 6.34 -23.23
CA ARG A 14 -13.24 7.25 -23.79
C ARG A 14 -11.84 6.63 -23.75
N GLY A 15 -11.71 5.42 -23.21
CA GLY A 15 -10.44 4.72 -23.04
C GLY A 15 -9.60 5.18 -21.85
N ILE A 16 -10.14 6.04 -20.99
CA ILE A 16 -9.46 6.53 -19.79
C ILE A 16 -9.50 5.45 -18.72
N ARG A 17 -8.35 5.15 -18.10
CA ARG A 17 -8.26 4.20 -16.99
C ARG A 17 -8.55 4.92 -15.68
N HIS A 18 -9.60 4.50 -15.00
CA HIS A 18 -9.95 4.92 -13.63
C HIS A 18 -9.50 3.85 -12.66
N GLY A 19 -8.92 4.22 -11.52
CA GLY A 19 -8.42 3.27 -10.53
C GLY A 19 -8.56 3.79 -9.11
N VAL A 20 -8.88 2.89 -8.18
CA VAL A 20 -8.94 3.18 -6.74
C VAL A 20 -8.29 2.05 -5.95
N GLU A 21 -7.73 2.41 -4.80
CA GLU A 21 -7.19 1.46 -3.83
C GLU A 21 -8.20 1.23 -2.71
N VAL A 22 -8.42 -0.03 -2.35
CA VAL A 22 -9.33 -0.44 -1.26
C VAL A 22 -8.69 -1.56 -0.45
N GLU A 23 -9.15 -1.73 0.78
CA GLU A 23 -8.87 -2.93 1.57
C GLU A 23 -10.12 -3.81 1.64
N ALA A 24 -9.96 -5.10 1.39
CA ALA A 24 -11.08 -6.05 1.40
C ALA A 24 -10.66 -7.45 1.82
N GLU A 25 -11.60 -8.21 2.36
CA GLU A 25 -11.43 -9.62 2.71
C GLU A 25 -11.72 -10.57 1.53
N SER A 26 -12.40 -10.08 0.48
CA SER A 26 -12.73 -10.85 -0.72
C SER A 26 -12.71 -10.04 -2.02
N LEU A 27 -12.64 -10.74 -3.16
CA LEU A 27 -12.68 -10.13 -4.50
C LEU A 27 -13.95 -9.29 -4.71
N TYR A 28 -15.11 -9.84 -4.35
CA TYR A 28 -16.40 -9.16 -4.56
C TYR A 28 -16.57 -7.95 -3.65
N GLU A 29 -16.11 -8.04 -2.40
CA GLU A 29 -16.10 -6.90 -1.49
C GLU A 29 -15.22 -5.78 -2.04
N ALA A 30 -14.02 -6.09 -2.51
CA ALA A 30 -13.10 -5.13 -3.12
C ALA A 30 -13.77 -4.40 -4.30
N VAL A 31 -14.48 -5.14 -5.16
CA VAL A 31 -15.25 -4.58 -6.27
C VAL A 31 -16.39 -3.68 -5.81
N VAL A 32 -17.17 -4.09 -4.81
CA VAL A 32 -18.28 -3.28 -4.28
C VAL A 32 -17.77 -1.96 -3.69
N LEU A 33 -16.69 -2.01 -2.91
CA LEU A 33 -16.04 -0.83 -2.35
C LEU A 33 -15.54 0.10 -3.46
N ALA A 34 -14.85 -0.44 -4.46
CA ALA A 34 -14.35 0.35 -5.59
C ALA A 34 -15.48 1.00 -6.40
N VAL A 35 -16.55 0.27 -6.71
CA VAL A 35 -17.71 0.81 -7.45
C VAL A 35 -18.41 1.91 -6.66
N ARG A 36 -18.48 1.81 -5.33
CA ARG A 36 -18.97 2.90 -4.48
C ARG A 36 -18.12 4.16 -4.62
N CYS A 37 -16.80 4.02 -4.61
CA CYS A 37 -15.87 5.13 -4.83
C CYS A 37 -16.07 5.75 -6.22
N PHE A 38 -16.08 4.93 -7.28
CA PHE A 38 -16.27 5.41 -8.66
C PHE A 38 -17.59 6.17 -8.85
N ARG A 39 -18.70 5.67 -8.29
CA ARG A 39 -20.01 6.34 -8.38
C ARG A 39 -20.08 7.66 -7.60
N SER A 40 -19.15 7.90 -6.69
CA SER A 40 -19.10 9.14 -5.90
C SER A 40 -18.26 10.22 -6.58
N ASP A 41 -17.49 9.87 -7.62
CA ASP A 41 -16.65 10.80 -8.36
C ASP A 41 -17.43 11.41 -9.54
N PRO A 42 -17.62 12.75 -9.59
CA PRO A 42 -18.37 13.40 -10.67
C PRO A 42 -17.67 13.34 -12.03
N TRP A 43 -16.39 12.97 -12.09
CA TRP A 43 -15.63 12.84 -13.33
C TRP A 43 -15.72 11.45 -13.95
N ILE A 44 -16.34 10.50 -13.26
CA ILE A 44 -16.43 9.10 -13.68
C ILE A 44 -17.83 8.80 -14.21
N GLU A 45 -17.89 8.27 -15.43
CA GLU A 45 -19.15 7.78 -16.00
C GLU A 45 -19.70 6.58 -15.22
N GLN A 46 -21.00 6.35 -15.31
CA GLN A 46 -21.65 5.30 -14.54
C GLN A 46 -21.11 3.92 -14.94
N VAL A 47 -20.55 3.18 -13.98
CA VAL A 47 -20.01 1.82 -14.20
C VAL A 47 -21.16 0.87 -14.58
N ALA A 48 -21.22 0.50 -15.86
CA ALA A 48 -22.26 -0.36 -16.43
C ALA A 48 -22.04 -1.85 -16.05
N PRO A 49 -23.10 -2.68 -16.01
CA PRO A 49 -22.98 -4.10 -15.61
C PRO A 49 -22.00 -4.95 -16.43
N GLY A 50 -21.74 -4.59 -17.69
CA GLY A 50 -20.80 -5.29 -18.56
C GLY A 50 -19.35 -4.77 -18.49
N THR A 51 -19.05 -3.81 -17.62
CA THR A 51 -17.72 -3.21 -17.50
C THR A 51 -16.74 -4.22 -16.93
N LEU A 52 -15.62 -4.45 -17.63
CA LEU A 52 -14.53 -5.28 -17.12
C LEU A 52 -13.74 -4.50 -16.06
N LEU A 53 -13.63 -5.09 -14.87
CA LEU A 53 -12.88 -4.56 -13.74
C LEU A 53 -11.58 -5.36 -13.58
N ASP A 54 -10.45 -4.70 -13.74
CA ASP A 54 -9.14 -5.25 -13.38
C ASP A 54 -8.98 -5.16 -11.87
N VAL A 55 -8.72 -6.29 -11.21
CA VAL A 55 -8.46 -6.35 -9.77
C VAL A 55 -7.06 -6.88 -9.52
N GLU A 56 -6.19 -5.99 -9.05
CA GLU A 56 -4.85 -6.33 -8.61
C GLU A 56 -4.85 -6.49 -7.09
N VAL A 57 -4.58 -7.70 -6.60
CA VAL A 57 -4.49 -7.99 -5.16
C VAL A 57 -3.02 -7.93 -4.76
N ARG A 58 -2.68 -6.98 -3.88
CA ARG A 58 -1.34 -6.87 -3.30
C ARG A 58 -1.27 -7.70 -2.02
N GLU A 59 -0.12 -8.32 -1.75
CA GLU A 59 0.12 -8.97 -0.47
C GLU A 59 -0.15 -7.98 0.68
N PRO A 60 -0.69 -8.43 1.82
CA PRO A 60 -1.03 -7.56 2.93
C PRO A 60 0.17 -6.68 3.29
N CYS A 61 0.02 -5.37 3.07
CA CYS A 61 1.09 -4.42 3.33
C CYS A 61 1.07 -4.04 4.80
N THR A 62 2.04 -4.52 5.58
CA THR A 62 2.18 -4.08 6.97
C THR A 62 2.78 -2.68 6.98
N THR A 63 1.96 -1.68 7.30
CA THR A 63 2.45 -0.31 7.50
C THR A 63 2.96 -0.15 8.93
N HIS A 64 4.26 0.12 9.08
CA HIS A 64 4.86 0.50 10.34
C HIS A 64 5.11 2.00 10.38
N VAL A 65 4.55 2.68 11.39
CA VAL A 65 4.82 4.09 11.64
C VAL A 65 5.89 4.19 12.73
N ILE A 66 7.07 4.69 12.38
CA ILE A 66 8.16 4.93 13.31
C ILE A 66 8.73 6.32 13.10
N THR A 67 9.20 6.95 14.17
CA THR A 67 9.92 8.23 14.08
C THR A 67 11.39 8.00 13.75
N LEU A 68 12.04 8.99 13.15
CA LEU A 68 13.49 8.96 12.95
C LEU A 68 14.23 8.79 14.30
N GLN A 69 13.73 9.42 15.36
CA GLN A 69 14.28 9.29 16.72
C GLN A 69 14.30 7.83 17.22
N HIS A 70 13.30 7.01 16.89
CA HIS A 70 13.33 5.59 17.22
C HIS A 70 14.46 4.85 16.49
N VAL A 71 14.70 5.19 15.23
CA VAL A 71 15.80 4.63 14.42
C VAL A 71 17.16 5.05 14.99
N GLU A 72 17.34 6.33 15.30
CA GLU A 72 18.58 6.85 15.92
C GLU A 72 18.88 6.16 17.25
N ARG A 73 17.88 6.03 18.12
CA ARG A 73 18.01 5.33 19.40
C ARG A 73 18.35 3.86 19.21
N TRP A 74 17.74 3.20 18.23
CA TRP A 74 18.04 1.80 17.91
C TRP A 74 19.46 1.64 17.37
N ILE A 75 19.94 2.53 16.50
CA ILE A 75 21.32 2.50 16.01
C ILE A 75 22.32 2.74 17.15
N ALA A 76 22.00 3.63 18.08
CA ALA A 76 22.88 3.96 19.21
C ALA A 76 22.91 2.89 20.31
N SER A 77 21.95 1.97 20.35
CA SER A 77 21.87 0.96 21.42
C SER A 77 22.88 -0.19 21.23
N SER A 78 23.49 -0.62 22.34
CA SER A 78 24.39 -1.76 22.37
C SER A 78 23.63 -3.07 22.13
N THR A 79 24.32 -4.05 21.53
CA THR A 79 23.79 -5.39 21.25
C THR A 79 24.86 -6.43 21.53
N PRO A 80 24.54 -7.57 22.17
CA PRO A 80 25.50 -8.64 22.40
C PRO A 80 25.82 -9.42 21.12
N ASN A 81 25.08 -9.21 20.02
CA ASN A 81 25.33 -9.87 18.75
C ASN A 81 26.35 -9.07 17.89
N PRO A 82 27.56 -9.61 17.64
CA PRO A 82 28.60 -8.89 16.90
C PRO A 82 28.23 -8.59 15.44
N LEU A 83 27.40 -9.44 14.82
CA LEU A 83 26.90 -9.19 13.46
C LEU A 83 25.95 -8.00 13.43
N GLU A 84 25.07 -7.89 14.43
CA GLU A 84 24.19 -6.73 14.56
C GLU A 84 24.96 -5.46 14.87
N ALA A 85 25.97 -5.51 15.75
CA ALA A 85 26.82 -4.37 16.05
C ALA A 85 27.50 -3.82 14.78
N SER A 86 28.04 -4.71 13.95
CA SER A 86 28.65 -4.35 12.67
C SER A 86 27.65 -3.75 11.69
N LYS A 87 26.43 -4.31 11.60
CA LYS A 87 25.34 -3.75 10.78
C LYS A 87 24.94 -2.35 11.25
N LYS A 88 24.74 -2.14 12.56
CA LYS A 88 24.40 -0.83 13.13
C LYS A 88 25.50 0.21 12.87
N ALA A 89 26.77 -0.16 12.98
CA ALA A 89 27.89 0.73 12.67
C ALA A 89 27.86 1.21 11.21
N LYS A 90 27.61 0.30 10.26
CA LYS A 90 27.45 0.65 8.83
C LYS A 90 26.26 1.57 8.59
N LEU A 91 25.10 1.24 9.15
CA LEU A 91 23.87 2.04 9.00
C LEU A 91 24.03 3.43 9.61
N LYS A 92 24.77 3.56 10.72
CA LYS A 92 25.08 4.86 11.34
C LYS A 92 25.85 5.78 10.39
N LEU A 93 26.82 5.25 9.65
CA LEU A 93 27.58 6.05 8.67
C LEU A 93 26.67 6.55 7.54
N ILE A 94 25.80 5.68 7.01
CA ILE A 94 24.86 6.03 5.94
C ILE A 94 23.90 7.12 6.42
N LEU A 95 23.37 7.00 7.63
CA LEU A 95 22.41 7.95 8.18
C LEU A 95 23.02 9.34 8.41
N VAL A 96 24.32 9.44 8.69
CA VAL A 96 25.02 10.71 8.95
C VAL A 96 25.50 11.39 7.65
N GLN A 97 25.59 10.64 6.54
CA GLN A 97 26.12 11.13 5.26
C GLN A 97 25.05 11.68 4.30
N GLY A 98 23.76 11.57 4.63
CA GLY A 98 22.65 12.15 3.87
C GLY A 98 22.18 13.47 4.46
#